data_AF-A0A972WN95-F1
#
_entry.id   AF-A0A972WN95-F1
#
_cell.length_a   1.000
_cell.length_b   1.000
_cell.length_c   1.000
_cell.angle_alpha   90.00
_cell.angle_beta   90.00
_cell.angle_gamma   90.00
#
_symmetry.space_group_name_H-M   'P 1'
#
loop_
_entity.id
_entity.type
_entity.pdbx_description
1 polymer ?
#
loop_
_entity_poly.entity_id
_entity_poly.type
_entity_poly.pdbx_seq_one_letter_code
_entity_poly.pdbx_strand_id
1 'polypeptide(L)'
;NRGNSGGPMFNIDGDVVGVNSAIYSPSGGSVGIGFAIPSSTVQPIIAQLRAHGQIRRGWLGVQIQPVTDEIAESLGLENTDGALVADVVENGPAAKANIKAGDIILTFNGTKVSEMRMLPRLVAQAPVDAAANVGLLRRGKRQSLDVKIEELQDKTQLALNGKMDGGDAESPGEGQQHSAELGMTLSSITGSLRQRFNLATEASGLVVTDVDADGAAIEKGIRAGDIIVEVGQEKITSPKQFAAKIEDAKKHHQKTVLLLLDNEQGQRYVALKIKSA
;
A
#
# COMPACT_ATOMS: atom_id res chain seq x y z
N ASN A 1 15.96 22.76 -22.81
CA ASN A 1 17.25 23.16 -22.19
C ASN A 1 17.02 23.84 -20.85
N ARG A 2 18.04 23.89 -19.98
CA ARG A 2 17.96 24.65 -18.71
C ARG A 2 17.54 26.09 -19.00
N GLY A 3 16.70 26.66 -18.13
CA GLY A 3 16.12 28.00 -18.29
C GLY A 3 14.72 28.03 -18.95
N ASN A 4 14.26 26.93 -19.57
CA ASN A 4 12.89 26.86 -20.10
C ASN A 4 11.85 26.38 -19.07
N SER A 5 12.30 25.80 -17.95
CA SER A 5 11.40 25.30 -16.89
C SER A 5 10.57 26.44 -16.32
N GLY A 6 9.25 26.23 -16.25
CA GLY A 6 8.26 27.25 -15.86
C GLY A 6 7.72 28.07 -17.04
N GLY A 7 8.32 27.99 -18.23
CA GLY A 7 7.83 28.67 -19.43
C GLY A 7 6.60 27.98 -20.05
N PRO A 8 5.74 28.74 -20.75
CA PRO A 8 4.56 28.19 -21.42
C PRO A 8 4.93 27.37 -22.67
N MET A 9 4.11 26.36 -22.95
CA MET A 9 4.06 25.62 -24.21
C MET A 9 2.79 26.03 -24.96
N PHE A 10 2.93 26.38 -26.24
CA PHE A 10 1.82 26.88 -27.05
C PHE A 10 1.42 25.90 -28.16
N ASN A 11 0.13 25.88 -28.52
CA ASN A 11 -0.32 25.32 -29.80
C ASN A 11 -0.12 26.35 -30.94
N ILE A 12 -0.52 26.00 -32.16
CA ILE A 12 -0.38 26.88 -33.35
C ILE A 12 -1.30 28.12 -33.29
N ASP A 13 -2.34 28.08 -32.47
CA ASP A 13 -3.31 29.16 -32.28
C ASP A 13 -2.86 30.17 -31.20
N GLY A 14 -1.76 29.88 -30.49
CA GLY A 14 -1.22 30.72 -29.43
C GLY A 14 -1.79 30.42 -28.03
N ASP A 15 -2.57 29.36 -27.87
CA ASP A 15 -3.09 28.92 -26.57
C ASP A 15 -2.02 28.18 -25.77
N VAL A 16 -2.00 28.41 -24.45
CA VAL A 16 -1.12 27.67 -23.53
C VAL A 16 -1.67 26.25 -23.31
N VAL A 17 -0.97 25.25 -23.84
CA VAL A 17 -1.32 23.83 -23.70
C VAL A 17 -0.53 23.12 -22.60
N GLY A 18 0.52 23.74 -22.08
CA GLY A 18 1.29 23.20 -20.96
C GLY A 18 2.34 24.15 -20.38
N VAL A 19 3.00 23.69 -19.32
CA VAL A 19 4.13 24.38 -18.68
C VAL A 19 5.35 23.47 -18.72
N ASN A 20 6.42 23.94 -19.34
CA ASN A 20 7.66 23.18 -19.48
C ASN A 20 8.23 22.86 -18.10
N SER A 21 8.56 21.59 -17.85
CA SER A 21 9.00 21.15 -16.51
C SER A 21 10.36 20.46 -16.56
N ALA A 22 10.49 19.44 -17.40
CA ALA A 22 11.67 18.58 -17.43
C ALA A 22 12.14 18.24 -18.85
N ILE A 23 13.37 17.74 -18.95
CA ILE A 23 13.92 17.15 -20.18
C ILE A 23 14.52 15.79 -19.83
N TYR A 24 14.49 14.87 -20.77
CA TYR A 24 15.36 13.70 -20.69
C TYR A 24 16.76 14.10 -21.18
N SER A 25 17.81 13.84 -20.39
CA SER A 25 19.16 14.30 -20.70
C SER A 25 20.25 13.46 -20.02
N PRO A 26 21.01 12.65 -20.77
CA PRO A 26 22.17 11.93 -20.23
C PRO A 26 23.35 12.85 -19.86
N SER A 27 23.47 14.03 -20.47
CA SER A 27 24.64 14.93 -20.36
C SER A 27 24.32 16.36 -19.88
N GLY A 28 23.06 16.67 -19.57
CA GLY A 28 22.58 17.99 -19.19
C GLY A 28 22.02 18.86 -20.35
N GLY A 29 22.28 18.49 -21.61
CA GLY A 29 21.66 19.07 -22.81
C GLY A 29 20.42 18.31 -23.29
N SER A 30 19.44 18.98 -23.89
CA SER A 30 18.26 18.27 -24.44
C SER A 30 18.67 17.39 -25.61
N VAL A 31 18.21 16.13 -25.59
CA VAL A 31 18.35 15.19 -26.73
C VAL A 31 17.09 15.15 -27.62
N GLY A 32 16.27 16.21 -27.57
CA GLY A 32 15.02 16.31 -28.33
C GLY A 32 13.78 15.77 -27.62
N ILE A 33 13.90 15.29 -26.37
CA ILE A 33 12.77 14.83 -25.56
C ILE A 33 12.53 15.80 -24.40
N GLY A 34 11.38 16.47 -24.42
CA GLY A 34 10.94 17.43 -23.39
C GLY A 34 9.59 17.05 -22.82
N PHE A 35 9.36 17.42 -21.56
CA PHE A 35 8.11 17.15 -20.84
C PHE A 35 7.50 18.46 -20.33
N ALA A 36 6.19 18.59 -20.55
CA ALA A 36 5.39 19.67 -20.03
C ALA A 36 4.24 19.13 -19.18
N ILE A 37 3.89 19.86 -18.13
CA ILE A 37 2.69 19.61 -17.34
C ILE A 37 1.50 20.21 -18.10
N PRO A 38 0.45 19.45 -18.43
CA PRO A 38 -0.70 19.94 -19.19
C PRO A 38 -1.36 21.16 -18.53
N SER A 39 -1.83 22.12 -19.33
CA SER A 39 -2.48 23.34 -18.82
C SER A 39 -3.74 23.04 -17.99
N SER A 40 -4.47 21.98 -18.33
CA SER A 40 -5.62 21.47 -17.56
C SER A 40 -5.25 21.03 -16.13
N THR A 41 -4.03 20.53 -15.91
CA THR A 41 -3.51 20.20 -14.57
C THR A 41 -3.09 21.46 -13.80
N VAL A 42 -2.58 22.48 -14.49
CA VAL A 42 -2.03 23.70 -13.88
C VAL A 42 -3.12 24.71 -13.51
N GLN A 43 -4.20 24.81 -14.29
CA GLN A 43 -5.28 25.78 -14.06
C GLN A 43 -5.89 25.73 -12.65
N PRO A 44 -6.29 24.55 -12.11
CA PRO A 44 -6.82 24.46 -10.75
C PRO A 44 -5.82 24.88 -9.67
N ILE A 45 -4.53 24.61 -9.90
CA ILE A 45 -3.45 24.97 -8.97
C ILE A 45 -3.28 26.50 -8.92
N ILE A 46 -3.27 27.17 -10.08
CA ILE A 46 -3.21 28.63 -10.14
C ILE A 46 -4.40 29.26 -9.42
N ALA A 47 -5.60 28.69 -9.59
CA ALA A 47 -6.80 29.17 -8.90
C ALA A 47 -6.64 29.08 -7.37
N GLN A 48 -6.15 27.95 -6.84
CA GLN A 48 -5.89 27.79 -5.41
C GLN A 48 -4.82 28.77 -4.89
N LEU A 49 -3.71 28.92 -5.60
CA LEU A 49 -2.63 29.84 -5.23
C LEU A 49 -3.13 31.29 -5.21
N ARG A 50 -3.98 31.70 -6.17
CA ARG A 50 -4.59 33.04 -6.17
C ARG A 50 -5.56 33.24 -5.01
N ALA A 51 -6.35 32.22 -4.67
CA ALA A 51 -7.38 32.32 -3.65
C ALA A 51 -6.84 32.24 -2.21
N HIS A 52 -5.82 31.42 -1.98
CA HIS A 52 -5.36 31.07 -0.63
C HIS A 52 -3.86 31.31 -0.38
N GLY A 53 -3.09 31.67 -1.40
CA GLY A 53 -1.63 31.82 -1.31
C GLY A 53 -0.86 30.51 -1.20
N GLN A 54 -1.55 29.36 -1.08
CA GLN A 54 -0.95 28.04 -0.95
C GLN A 54 -1.81 26.96 -1.63
N ILE A 55 -1.18 25.83 -1.95
CA ILE A 55 -1.87 24.65 -2.50
C ILE A 55 -2.31 23.79 -1.32
N ARG A 56 -3.58 23.38 -1.30
CA ARG A 56 -4.09 22.43 -0.32
C ARG A 56 -4.39 21.12 -1.03
N ARG A 57 -3.71 20.05 -0.62
CA ARG A 57 -3.90 18.72 -1.23
C ARG A 57 -4.76 17.87 -0.32
N GLY A 58 -5.69 17.13 -0.92
CA GLY A 58 -6.42 16.11 -0.18
C GLY A 58 -5.49 14.98 0.28
N TRP A 59 -5.84 14.39 1.41
CA TRP A 59 -5.19 13.26 2.04
C TRP A 59 -6.23 12.25 2.48
N LEU A 60 -5.96 10.97 2.18
CA LEU A 60 -6.83 9.85 2.54
C LEU A 60 -6.29 9.06 3.75
N GLY A 61 -4.98 9.13 4.04
CA GLY A 61 -4.37 8.39 5.14
C GLY A 61 -4.23 6.89 4.91
N VAL A 62 -3.81 6.48 3.71
CA VAL A 62 -3.55 5.08 3.37
C VAL A 62 -2.16 4.90 2.76
N GLN A 63 -1.52 3.78 3.08
CA GLN A 63 -0.42 3.24 2.29
C GLN A 63 -0.98 2.23 1.32
N ILE A 64 -0.60 2.34 0.05
CA ILE A 64 -1.17 1.54 -1.03
C ILE A 64 -0.09 0.85 -1.85
N GLN A 65 -0.47 -0.27 -2.46
CA GLN A 65 0.37 -1.01 -3.39
C GLN A 65 -0.42 -1.45 -4.63
N PRO A 66 0.27 -1.79 -5.73
CA PRO A 66 -0.37 -2.40 -6.89
C PRO A 66 -1.01 -3.74 -6.54
N VAL A 67 -2.13 -4.04 -7.19
CA VAL A 67 -2.67 -5.40 -7.28
C VAL A 67 -1.90 -6.10 -8.40
N THR A 68 -1.02 -7.05 -8.08
CA THR A 68 -0.35 -7.89 -9.10
C THR A 68 -1.24 -9.06 -9.49
N ASP A 69 -0.92 -9.76 -10.57
CA ASP A 69 -1.67 -10.94 -11.00
C ASP A 69 -1.72 -12.01 -9.89
N GLU A 70 -0.63 -12.21 -9.15
CA GLU A 70 -0.61 -13.18 -8.05
C GLU A 70 -1.43 -12.71 -6.84
N ILE A 71 -1.48 -11.40 -6.57
CA ILE A 71 -2.35 -10.85 -5.54
C ILE A 71 -3.81 -10.99 -5.96
N ALA A 72 -4.13 -10.67 -7.21
CA ALA A 72 -5.47 -10.86 -7.78
C ALA A 72 -5.91 -12.32 -7.69
N GLU A 73 -5.06 -13.27 -8.08
CA GLU A 73 -5.31 -14.71 -7.96
C GLU A 73 -5.56 -15.13 -6.51
N SER A 74 -4.72 -14.67 -5.57
CA SER A 74 -4.86 -14.98 -4.14
C SER A 74 -6.15 -14.43 -3.50
N LEU A 75 -6.73 -13.39 -4.09
CA LEU A 75 -7.97 -12.75 -3.62
C LEU A 75 -9.20 -13.12 -4.47
N GLY A 76 -9.02 -13.96 -5.49
CA GLY A 76 -10.10 -14.37 -6.40
C GLY A 76 -10.65 -13.22 -7.26
N LEU A 77 -9.81 -12.26 -7.65
CA LEU A 77 -10.17 -11.16 -8.53
C LEU A 77 -10.05 -11.57 -9.99
N GLU A 78 -10.94 -11.04 -10.83
CA GLU A 78 -10.91 -11.24 -12.29
C GLU A 78 -9.82 -10.43 -12.98
N ASN A 79 -9.35 -9.34 -12.35
CA ASN A 79 -8.38 -8.43 -12.91
C ASN A 79 -7.56 -7.74 -11.80
N THR A 80 -6.58 -6.94 -12.22
CA THR A 80 -5.65 -6.20 -11.36
C THR A 80 -6.08 -4.74 -11.14
N ASP A 81 -7.36 -4.42 -11.40
CA ASP A 81 -7.86 -3.06 -11.18
C ASP A 81 -7.81 -2.69 -9.70
N GLY A 82 -7.49 -1.42 -9.43
CA GLY A 82 -7.60 -0.81 -8.11
C GLY A 82 -6.27 -0.53 -7.42
N ALA A 83 -6.38 -0.15 -6.16
CA ALA A 83 -5.26 0.08 -5.26
C ALA A 83 -5.47 -0.74 -3.98
N LEU A 84 -4.57 -1.67 -3.69
CA LEU A 84 -4.61 -2.46 -2.46
C LEU A 84 -4.08 -1.60 -1.30
N VAL A 85 -4.87 -1.47 -0.24
CA VAL A 85 -4.49 -0.79 1.00
C VAL A 85 -3.62 -1.74 1.81
N ALA A 86 -2.34 -1.40 1.94
CA ALA A 86 -1.37 -2.16 2.72
C ALA A 86 -1.41 -1.76 4.20
N ASP A 87 -1.62 -0.47 4.47
CA ASP A 87 -1.74 0.08 5.83
C ASP A 87 -2.65 1.30 5.84
N VAL A 88 -3.19 1.63 7.00
CA VAL A 88 -4.05 2.79 7.22
C VAL A 88 -3.45 3.63 8.34
N VAL A 89 -3.20 4.90 8.05
CA VAL A 89 -2.66 5.82 9.05
C VAL A 89 -3.67 5.99 10.17
N GLU A 90 -3.23 5.71 11.40
CA GLU A 90 -4.04 5.83 12.59
C GLU A 90 -4.63 7.25 12.72
N ASN A 91 -5.89 7.33 13.11
CA ASN A 91 -6.64 8.59 13.21
C ASN A 91 -6.72 9.41 11.91
N GLY A 92 -6.28 8.84 10.78
CA GLY A 92 -6.42 9.44 9.46
C GLY A 92 -7.85 9.32 8.90
N PRO A 93 -8.14 10.00 7.78
CA PRO A 93 -9.45 9.98 7.12
C PRO A 93 -9.98 8.58 6.84
N ALA A 94 -9.15 7.71 6.27
CA ALA A 94 -9.50 6.33 5.97
C ALA A 94 -9.83 5.52 7.22
N ALA A 95 -9.04 5.66 8.29
CA ALA A 95 -9.30 4.98 9.56
C ALA A 95 -10.65 5.42 10.15
N LYS A 96 -10.94 6.73 10.18
CA LYS A 96 -12.21 7.29 10.65
C LYS A 96 -13.41 6.79 9.84
N ALA A 97 -13.22 6.56 8.55
CA ALA A 97 -14.23 6.00 7.65
C ALA A 97 -14.25 4.45 7.63
N ASN A 98 -13.47 3.79 8.50
CA ASN A 98 -13.39 2.33 8.62
C ASN A 98 -12.91 1.63 7.33
N ILE A 99 -12.03 2.27 6.56
CA ILE A 99 -11.15 1.60 5.58
C ILE A 99 -10.07 0.84 6.34
N LYS A 100 -9.68 -0.34 5.85
CA LYS A 100 -8.76 -1.26 6.52
C LYS A 100 -7.68 -1.75 5.56
N ALA A 101 -6.56 -2.20 6.13
CA ALA A 101 -5.61 -3.03 5.40
C ALA A 101 -6.33 -4.23 4.76
N GLY A 102 -5.97 -4.54 3.53
CA GLY A 102 -6.59 -5.59 2.72
C GLY A 102 -7.76 -5.12 1.86
N ASP A 103 -8.26 -3.89 2.06
CA ASP A 103 -9.24 -3.33 1.13
C ASP A 103 -8.60 -3.02 -0.22
N ILE A 104 -9.36 -3.24 -1.30
CA ILE A 104 -8.97 -2.79 -2.63
C ILE A 104 -9.89 -1.64 -3.03
N ILE A 105 -9.32 -0.45 -3.21
CA ILE A 105 -10.08 0.71 -3.67
C ILE A 105 -10.26 0.60 -5.18
N LEU A 106 -11.52 0.50 -5.61
CA LEU A 106 -11.92 0.30 -7.01
C LEU A 106 -12.46 1.59 -7.65
N THR A 107 -13.08 2.47 -6.85
CA THR A 107 -13.59 3.75 -7.33
C THR A 107 -13.38 4.85 -6.31
N PHE A 108 -13.13 6.07 -6.77
CA PHE A 108 -13.05 7.27 -5.95
C PHE A 108 -13.88 8.38 -6.60
N ASN A 109 -14.90 8.89 -5.91
CA ASN A 109 -15.88 9.85 -6.42
C ASN A 109 -16.47 9.44 -7.78
N GLY A 110 -16.90 8.17 -7.89
CA GLY A 110 -17.45 7.61 -9.13
C GLY A 110 -16.42 7.37 -10.25
N THR A 111 -15.17 7.79 -10.08
CA THR A 111 -14.09 7.52 -11.05
C THR A 111 -13.47 6.16 -10.78
N LYS A 112 -13.40 5.31 -11.81
CA LYS A 112 -12.73 4.00 -11.72
C LYS A 112 -11.23 4.17 -11.47
N VAL A 113 -10.71 3.42 -10.50
CA VAL A 113 -9.28 3.28 -10.23
C VAL A 113 -8.81 2.02 -10.96
N SER A 114 -8.32 2.16 -12.19
CA SER A 114 -7.81 1.00 -12.95
C SER A 114 -6.38 0.62 -12.60
N GLU A 115 -5.63 1.52 -11.94
CA GLU A 115 -4.28 1.24 -11.46
C GLU A 115 -3.99 2.02 -10.18
N MET A 116 -3.08 1.50 -9.35
CA MET A 116 -2.72 2.09 -8.05
C MET A 116 -2.34 3.57 -8.14
N ARG A 117 -1.61 3.99 -9.19
CA ARG A 117 -1.11 5.37 -9.34
C ARG A 117 -2.22 6.41 -9.59
N MET A 118 -3.42 5.98 -9.97
CA MET A 118 -4.54 6.90 -10.15
C MET A 118 -5.06 7.42 -8.82
N LEU A 119 -5.16 6.56 -7.79
CA LEU A 119 -5.78 6.93 -6.52
C LEU A 119 -5.10 8.14 -5.84
N PRO A 120 -3.76 8.22 -5.71
CA PRO A 120 -3.11 9.40 -5.13
C PRO A 120 -3.41 10.70 -5.89
N ARG A 121 -3.54 10.63 -7.22
CA ARG A 121 -3.88 11.80 -8.05
C ARG A 121 -5.32 12.26 -7.81
N LEU A 122 -6.25 11.31 -7.74
CA LEU A 122 -7.67 11.58 -7.46
C LEU A 122 -7.86 12.18 -6.06
N VAL A 123 -7.20 11.61 -5.05
CA VAL A 123 -7.22 12.10 -3.67
C VAL A 123 -6.61 13.50 -3.58
N ALA A 124 -5.46 13.75 -4.21
CA ALA A 124 -4.79 15.06 -4.17
C ALA A 124 -5.62 16.18 -4.84
N GLN A 125 -6.48 15.84 -5.79
CA GLN A 125 -7.39 16.77 -6.46
C GLN A 125 -8.73 16.95 -5.73
N ALA A 126 -9.06 16.06 -4.79
CA ALA A 126 -10.30 16.16 -4.04
C ALA A 126 -10.30 17.42 -3.16
N PRO A 127 -11.43 18.15 -3.05
CA PRO A 127 -11.52 19.27 -2.15
C PRO A 127 -11.29 18.83 -0.70
N VAL A 128 -10.43 19.56 0.01
CA VAL A 128 -10.23 19.38 1.45
C VAL A 128 -11.55 19.64 2.19
N ASP A 129 -11.78 18.89 3.26
CA ASP A 129 -12.98 18.86 4.10
C ASP A 129 -14.26 18.34 3.43
N ALA A 130 -14.22 18.02 2.14
CA ALA A 130 -15.36 17.43 1.45
C ALA A 130 -15.45 15.91 1.72
N ALA A 131 -16.69 15.40 1.70
CA ALA A 131 -16.93 13.97 1.65
C ALA A 131 -16.58 13.43 0.26
N ALA A 132 -15.81 12.35 0.21
CA ALA A 132 -15.50 11.60 -1.00
C ALA A 132 -16.08 10.18 -0.89
N ASN A 133 -16.77 9.74 -1.94
CA ASN A 133 -17.30 8.39 -2.00
C ASN A 133 -16.23 7.41 -2.49
N VAL A 134 -15.87 6.44 -1.65
CA VAL A 134 -14.84 5.44 -1.93
C VAL A 134 -15.52 4.08 -2.10
N GLY A 135 -15.48 3.55 -3.32
CA GLY A 135 -15.93 2.19 -3.61
C GLY A 135 -14.76 1.23 -3.47
N LEU A 136 -14.93 0.21 -2.64
CA LEU A 136 -13.88 -0.75 -2.32
C LEU A 136 -14.38 -2.20 -2.37
N LEU A 137 -13.44 -3.12 -2.43
CA LEU A 137 -13.65 -4.55 -2.23
C LEU A 137 -12.98 -4.98 -0.93
N ARG A 138 -13.75 -5.60 -0.04
CA ARG A 138 -13.26 -6.16 1.22
C ARG A 138 -13.66 -7.62 1.29
N ARG A 139 -12.68 -8.53 1.35
CA ARG A 139 -12.92 -9.98 1.45
C ARG A 139 -13.94 -10.47 0.41
N GLY A 140 -13.76 -10.06 -0.84
CA GLY A 140 -14.63 -10.40 -1.97
C GLY A 140 -15.98 -9.66 -2.02
N LYS A 141 -16.30 -8.79 -1.05
CA LYS A 141 -17.57 -8.03 -1.03
C LYS A 141 -17.35 -6.57 -1.38
N ARG A 142 -18.14 -6.05 -2.33
CA ARG A 142 -18.12 -4.62 -2.69
C ARG A 142 -18.78 -3.81 -1.57
N GLN A 143 -18.15 -2.69 -1.22
CA GLN A 143 -18.64 -1.72 -0.25
C GLN A 143 -18.44 -0.31 -0.80
N SER A 144 -19.20 0.65 -0.28
CA SER A 144 -19.03 2.06 -0.56
C SER A 144 -19.01 2.79 0.78
N LEU A 145 -17.97 3.60 1.00
CA LEU A 145 -17.74 4.34 2.23
C LEU A 145 -17.56 5.82 1.89
N ASP A 146 -18.22 6.69 2.65
CA ASP A 146 -17.99 8.13 2.54
C ASP A 146 -16.87 8.53 3.48
N VAL A 147 -15.82 9.13 2.92
CA VAL A 147 -14.62 9.52 3.64
C VAL A 147 -14.48 11.03 3.60
N LYS A 148 -14.37 11.68 4.76
CA LYS A 148 -14.06 13.11 4.81
C LYS A 148 -12.58 13.32 4.48
N ILE A 149 -12.27 13.94 3.34
CA ILE A 149 -10.90 14.20 2.92
C ILE A 149 -10.29 15.29 3.79
N GLU A 150 -9.13 15.02 4.40
CA GLU A 150 -8.39 16.00 5.19
C GLU A 150 -7.24 16.61 4.36
N GLU A 151 -6.66 17.70 4.85
CA GLU A 151 -5.52 18.33 4.19
C GLU A 151 -4.25 17.52 4.45
N LEU A 152 -3.46 17.27 3.40
CA LEU A 152 -2.11 16.75 3.53
C LEU A 152 -1.25 17.82 4.21
N GLN A 153 -0.88 17.59 5.46
CA GLN A 153 -0.02 18.51 6.20
C GLN A 153 1.44 18.36 5.75
N ASP A 154 1.97 19.36 5.04
CA ASP A 154 3.38 19.44 4.66
C ASP A 154 4.24 19.82 5.89
N LYS A 155 4.60 18.81 6.71
CA LYS A 155 5.87 18.67 7.47
C LYS A 155 5.72 17.66 8.63
N THR A 156 6.53 16.60 8.59
CA THR A 156 7.14 15.98 9.79
C THR A 156 6.22 15.23 10.79
N GLN A 157 4.96 14.93 10.47
CA GLN A 157 4.07 14.22 11.41
C GLN A 157 3.20 13.12 10.77
N LEU A 158 3.68 12.48 9.70
CA LEU A 158 3.05 11.28 9.13
C LEU A 158 3.99 10.08 9.07
N ALA A 159 5.22 10.26 9.56
CA ALA A 159 6.09 9.19 10.02
C ALA A 159 6.24 9.40 11.54
N LEU A 160 6.12 8.32 12.30
CA LEU A 160 6.12 8.28 13.78
C LEU A 160 4.77 8.65 14.41
N ASN A 161 3.87 7.66 14.45
CA ASN A 161 3.15 7.28 15.66
C ASN A 161 2.32 6.03 15.33
N GLY A 162 3.00 4.87 15.28
CA GLY A 162 2.31 3.61 15.58
C GLY A 162 2.19 3.52 17.09
N LYS A 163 1.06 3.95 17.65
CA LYS A 163 0.76 3.77 19.08
C LYS A 163 -0.73 3.57 19.29
N MET A 164 -1.05 2.42 19.87
CA MET A 164 -2.34 1.94 20.45
C MET A 164 -3.06 0.96 19.50
N ASP A 165 -3.57 -0.20 19.95
CA ASP A 165 -4.18 -0.50 21.25
C ASP A 165 -3.90 -1.96 21.67
N GLY A 166 -3.71 -2.16 22.98
CA GLY A 166 -3.43 -3.45 23.61
C GLY A 166 -4.70 -4.26 23.78
N GLY A 167 -4.88 -5.26 22.92
CA GLY A 167 -5.83 -6.34 23.16
C GLY A 167 -5.08 -7.54 23.76
N ASP A 168 -5.41 -7.89 25.01
CA ASP A 168 -4.92 -9.09 25.69
C ASP A 168 -5.15 -10.32 24.82
N ALA A 169 -4.05 -10.90 24.31
CA ALA A 169 -4.06 -12.17 23.59
C ALA A 169 -3.32 -13.20 24.46
N GLU A 170 -4.09 -14.18 24.96
CA GLU A 170 -3.63 -15.37 25.66
C GLU A 170 -2.42 -15.99 24.94
N SER A 171 -1.39 -16.36 25.72
CA SER A 171 -0.18 -17.00 25.21
C SER A 171 -0.48 -18.32 24.49
N PRO A 172 -0.06 -18.50 23.22
CA PRO A 172 -0.07 -19.80 22.58
C PRO A 172 1.38 -20.27 22.29
N GLY A 173 1.79 -21.32 23.01
CA GLY A 173 2.77 -22.34 22.61
C GLY A 173 4.14 -21.87 22.11
N GLU A 174 5.17 -22.09 22.92
CA GLU A 174 6.55 -22.15 22.47
C GLU A 174 6.71 -23.27 21.43
N GLY A 175 6.88 -22.91 20.16
CA GLY A 175 7.08 -23.87 19.08
C GLY A 175 7.55 -23.16 17.83
N GLN A 176 8.76 -23.48 17.40
CA GLN A 176 9.29 -23.07 16.11
C GLN A 176 8.73 -24.04 15.07
N GLN A 177 8.08 -23.54 14.02
CA GLN A 177 7.57 -24.38 12.93
C GLN A 177 8.25 -24.01 11.61
N HIS A 178 8.86 -25.00 10.99
CA HIS A 178 9.36 -24.90 9.64
C HIS A 178 8.18 -25.07 8.66
N SER A 179 7.86 -24.02 7.91
CA SER A 179 6.90 -24.09 6.82
C SER A 179 7.62 -24.49 5.54
N ALA A 180 7.89 -25.81 5.40
CA ALA A 180 8.60 -26.38 4.25
C ALA A 180 7.96 -26.04 2.89
N GLU A 181 6.65 -25.77 2.89
CA GLU A 181 5.86 -25.50 1.69
C GLU A 181 6.05 -24.08 1.14
N LEU A 182 6.48 -23.16 2.01
CA LEU A 182 6.73 -21.76 1.66
C LEU A 182 8.21 -21.39 1.79
N GLY A 183 9.06 -22.34 2.20
CA GLY A 183 10.51 -22.18 2.33
C GLY A 183 10.92 -21.16 3.38
N MET A 184 10.27 -21.19 4.55
CA MET A 184 10.59 -20.30 5.66
C MET A 184 10.31 -20.95 7.01
N THR A 185 11.04 -20.52 8.04
CA THR A 185 10.81 -20.92 9.42
C THR A 185 10.15 -19.80 10.19
N LEU A 186 9.07 -20.12 10.89
CA LEU A 186 8.26 -19.18 11.66
C LEU A 186 8.32 -19.49 13.15
N SER A 187 8.31 -18.45 13.96
CA SER A 187 8.19 -18.54 15.41
C SER A 187 7.20 -17.51 15.93
N SER A 188 6.52 -17.84 17.03
CA SER A 188 5.92 -16.82 17.89
C SER A 188 6.99 -15.80 18.32
N ILE A 189 6.59 -14.54 18.48
CA ILE A 189 7.50 -13.47 18.92
C ILE A 189 7.84 -13.69 20.40
N THR A 190 9.13 -13.90 20.69
CA THR A 190 9.66 -14.03 22.06
C THR A 190 10.57 -12.85 22.41
N GLY A 191 10.87 -12.65 23.69
CA GLY A 191 11.78 -11.58 24.13
C GLY A 191 13.18 -11.66 23.49
N SER A 192 13.70 -12.87 23.31
CA SER A 192 15.01 -13.08 22.66
C SER A 192 14.96 -12.77 21.16
N LEU A 193 13.87 -13.12 20.47
CA LEU A 193 13.70 -12.81 19.04
C LEU A 193 13.44 -11.32 18.81
N ARG A 194 12.72 -10.64 19.71
CA ARG A 194 12.57 -9.17 19.68
C ARG A 194 13.92 -8.47 19.76
N GLN A 195 14.78 -8.87 20.69
CA GLN A 195 16.13 -8.31 20.81
C GLN A 195 17.00 -8.64 19.59
N ARG A 196 16.96 -9.89 19.12
CA ARG A 196 17.78 -10.35 17.99
C ARG A 196 17.47 -9.60 16.69
N PHE A 197 16.19 -9.37 16.41
CA PHE A 197 15.73 -8.76 15.17
C PHE A 197 15.28 -7.30 15.33
N ASN A 198 15.54 -6.69 16.49
CA ASN A 198 15.14 -5.31 16.79
C ASN A 198 13.65 -5.03 16.55
N LEU A 199 12.79 -5.97 16.92
CA LEU A 199 11.34 -5.86 16.70
C LEU A 199 10.71 -4.85 17.66
N ALA A 200 9.71 -4.13 17.18
CA ALA A 200 8.89 -3.23 18.01
C ALA A 200 8.26 -3.97 19.20
N THR A 201 8.00 -3.26 20.30
CA THR A 201 7.51 -3.88 21.54
C THR A 201 6.08 -4.43 21.35
N GLU A 202 5.31 -3.69 20.56
CA GLU A 202 3.94 -3.91 20.15
C GLU A 202 3.81 -4.81 18.91
N ALA A 203 4.93 -5.28 18.35
CA ALA A 203 4.92 -6.21 17.23
C ALA A 203 4.10 -7.46 17.57
N SER A 204 3.17 -7.80 16.69
CA SER A 204 2.27 -8.94 16.82
C SER A 204 2.23 -9.75 15.51
N GLY A 205 2.11 -11.07 15.63
CA GLY A 205 2.20 -11.99 14.50
C GLY A 205 3.28 -13.06 14.69
N LEU A 206 3.79 -13.59 13.58
CA LEU A 206 4.87 -14.58 13.58
C LEU A 206 6.13 -13.98 12.98
N VAL A 207 7.25 -14.11 13.67
CA VAL A 207 8.55 -13.69 13.15
C VAL A 207 9.14 -14.77 12.25
N VAL A 208 9.64 -14.37 11.08
CA VAL A 208 10.43 -15.19 10.19
C VAL A 208 11.83 -15.34 10.78
N THR A 209 12.19 -16.54 11.23
CA THR A 209 13.51 -16.77 11.84
C THR A 209 14.55 -17.20 10.82
N ASP A 210 14.12 -17.79 9.71
CA ASP A 210 14.98 -18.26 8.63
C ASP A 210 14.19 -18.37 7.31
N VAL A 211 14.88 -18.27 6.17
CA VAL A 211 14.30 -18.37 4.83
C VAL A 211 15.21 -19.23 3.95
N ASP A 212 14.62 -20.18 3.22
CA ASP A 212 15.35 -21.03 2.29
C ASP A 212 16.00 -20.18 1.20
N ALA A 213 17.31 -20.38 0.97
CA ALA A 213 18.10 -19.60 0.04
C ALA A 213 17.60 -19.64 -1.42
N ASP A 214 16.93 -20.74 -1.80
CA ASP A 214 16.36 -20.96 -3.14
C ASP A 214 14.81 -21.03 -3.09
N GLY A 215 14.19 -20.47 -2.05
CA GLY A 215 12.75 -20.55 -1.80
C GLY A 215 11.93 -19.38 -2.36
N ALA A 216 10.64 -19.61 -2.65
CA ALA A 216 9.72 -18.58 -3.15
C ALA A 216 9.60 -17.34 -2.23
N ALA A 217 9.81 -17.54 -0.93
CA ALA A 217 9.83 -16.48 0.06
C ALA A 217 10.95 -15.45 -0.20
N ILE A 218 12.18 -15.90 -0.48
CA ILE A 218 13.32 -15.00 -0.67
C ILE A 218 13.18 -14.21 -1.98
N GLU A 219 12.65 -14.84 -3.04
CA GLU A 219 12.36 -14.20 -4.33
C GLU A 219 11.33 -13.07 -4.19
N LYS A 220 10.33 -13.25 -3.32
CA LYS A 220 9.32 -12.22 -3.02
C LYS A 220 9.77 -11.20 -1.97
N GLY A 221 11.05 -11.24 -1.60
CA GLY A 221 11.68 -10.26 -0.72
C GLY A 221 11.45 -10.51 0.77
N ILE A 222 10.97 -11.69 1.17
CA ILE A 222 10.83 -12.07 2.59
C ILE A 222 12.22 -12.37 3.15
N ARG A 223 12.51 -11.88 4.35
CA ARG A 223 13.79 -12.03 5.03
C ARG A 223 13.58 -12.45 6.48
N ALA A 224 14.62 -13.03 7.08
CA ALA A 224 14.64 -13.23 8.52
C ALA A 224 14.52 -11.89 9.25
N GLY A 225 13.64 -11.83 10.24
CA GLY A 225 13.26 -10.61 10.95
C GLY A 225 11.94 -9.98 10.49
N ASP A 226 11.43 -10.32 9.30
CA ASP A 226 10.09 -9.91 8.89
C ASP A 226 9.03 -10.55 9.81
N ILE A 227 7.91 -9.85 10.02
CA ILE A 227 6.77 -10.36 10.80
C ILE A 227 5.60 -10.63 9.86
N ILE A 228 5.01 -11.82 9.94
CA ILE A 228 3.75 -12.16 9.28
C ILE A 228 2.60 -11.82 10.22
N VAL A 229 1.80 -10.82 9.84
CA VAL A 229 0.66 -10.32 10.62
C VAL A 229 -0.64 -11.01 10.19
N GLU A 230 -0.83 -11.21 8.89
CA GLU A 230 -2.03 -11.86 8.34
C GLU A 230 -1.71 -12.93 7.31
N VAL A 231 -2.62 -13.89 7.20
CA VAL A 231 -2.69 -14.90 6.12
C VAL A 231 -4.11 -14.91 5.57
N GLY A 232 -4.28 -14.64 4.27
CA GLY A 232 -5.59 -14.62 3.64
C GLY A 232 -6.54 -13.56 4.21
N GLN A 233 -6.02 -12.37 4.55
CA GLN A 233 -6.76 -11.26 5.17
C GLN A 233 -7.32 -11.57 6.58
N GLU A 234 -6.72 -12.54 7.28
CA GLU A 234 -7.01 -12.87 8.67
C GLU A 234 -5.75 -12.80 9.52
N LYS A 235 -5.87 -12.15 10.68
CA LYS A 235 -4.78 -12.02 11.65
C LYS A 235 -4.36 -13.39 12.16
N ILE A 236 -3.05 -13.58 12.30
CA ILE A 236 -2.45 -14.78 12.89
C ILE A 236 -1.61 -14.41 14.11
N THR A 237 -1.58 -15.30 15.10
CA THR A 237 -0.77 -15.12 16.31
C THR A 237 0.01 -16.37 16.71
N SER A 238 -0.19 -17.48 16.00
CA SER A 238 0.52 -18.73 16.29
C SER A 238 0.88 -19.51 15.03
N PRO A 239 1.97 -20.31 15.07
CA PRO A 239 2.35 -21.13 13.92
C PRO A 239 1.28 -22.16 13.53
N LYS A 240 0.53 -22.67 14.52
CA LYS A 240 -0.59 -23.57 14.28
C LYS A 240 -1.71 -22.92 13.45
N GLN A 241 -2.04 -21.65 13.70
CA GLN A 241 -3.01 -20.91 12.89
C GLN A 241 -2.49 -20.70 11.47
N PHE A 242 -1.20 -20.37 11.33
CA PHE A 242 -0.56 -20.25 10.03
C PHE A 242 -0.68 -21.55 9.22
N ALA A 243 -0.25 -22.68 9.79
CA ALA A 243 -0.35 -23.98 9.13
C ALA A 243 -1.80 -24.34 8.75
N ALA A 244 -2.77 -24.07 9.63
CA ALA A 244 -4.19 -24.29 9.34
C ALA A 244 -4.67 -23.44 8.15
N LYS A 245 -4.21 -22.20 8.02
CA LYS A 245 -4.54 -21.32 6.88
C LYS A 245 -3.92 -21.79 5.57
N ILE A 246 -2.69 -22.29 5.60
CA ILE A 246 -2.07 -22.88 4.40
C ILE A 246 -2.83 -24.13 3.95
N GLU A 247 -3.21 -25.01 4.88
CA GLU A 247 -4.01 -26.19 4.57
C GLU A 247 -5.41 -25.85 4.03
N ASP A 248 -6.05 -24.81 4.58
CA ASP A 248 -7.33 -24.32 4.08
C ASP A 248 -7.22 -23.79 2.65
N ALA A 249 -6.17 -23.02 2.35
CA ALA A 249 -5.89 -22.53 1.00
C ALA A 249 -5.69 -23.70 0.00
N LYS A 250 -4.95 -24.75 0.39
CA LYS A 250 -4.78 -25.96 -0.43
C LYS A 250 -6.10 -26.69 -0.70
N LYS A 251 -6.96 -26.85 0.31
CA LYS A 251 -8.28 -27.49 0.17
C LYS A 251 -9.19 -26.74 -0.79
N HIS A 252 -9.06 -25.43 -0.86
CA HIS A 252 -9.77 -24.59 -1.82
C HIS A 252 -9.05 -24.44 -3.17
N HIS A 253 -8.02 -25.27 -3.43
CA HIS A 253 -7.23 -25.28 -4.65
C HIS A 253 -6.58 -23.92 -4.98
N GLN A 254 -6.32 -23.10 -3.96
CA GLN A 254 -5.58 -21.85 -4.13
C GLN A 254 -4.12 -22.17 -4.43
N LYS A 255 -3.61 -21.61 -5.52
CA LYS A 255 -2.18 -21.75 -5.89
C LYS A 255 -1.29 -20.77 -5.13
N THR A 256 -1.88 -19.71 -4.61
CA THR A 256 -1.20 -18.61 -3.95
C THR A 256 -1.90 -18.23 -2.66
N VAL A 257 -1.12 -17.90 -1.63
CA VAL A 257 -1.60 -17.35 -0.36
C VAL A 257 -1.13 -15.91 -0.22
N LEU A 258 -2.03 -15.03 0.22
CA LEU A 258 -1.71 -13.64 0.50
C LEU A 258 -1.24 -13.49 1.96
N LEU A 259 -0.06 -12.91 2.15
CA LEU A 259 0.52 -12.61 3.45
C LEU A 259 0.62 -11.11 3.66
N LEU A 260 0.25 -10.61 4.84
CA LEU A 260 0.61 -9.25 5.27
C LEU A 260 1.90 -9.33 6.07
N LEU A 261 2.95 -8.70 5.56
CA LEU A 261 4.24 -8.58 6.22
C LEU A 261 4.36 -7.23 6.90
N ASP A 262 5.06 -7.18 8.01
CA ASP A 262 5.42 -5.97 8.74
C ASP A 262 6.93 -5.98 9.06
N ASN A 263 7.60 -4.88 8.77
CA ASN A 263 9.02 -4.66 9.05
C ASN A 263 9.32 -3.16 9.16
N GLU A 264 10.61 -2.78 9.26
CA GLU A 264 11.00 -1.37 9.42
C GLU A 264 10.54 -0.44 8.27
N GLN A 265 10.18 -0.98 7.10
CA GLN A 265 9.66 -0.23 5.96
C GLN A 265 8.13 -0.04 6.01
N GLY A 266 7.46 -0.65 6.99
CA GLY A 266 6.01 -0.67 7.13
C GLY A 266 5.37 -1.93 6.55
N GLN A 267 4.04 -1.93 6.52
CA GLN A 267 3.29 -3.11 6.09
C GLN A 267 3.22 -3.25 4.58
N ARG A 268 3.30 -4.49 4.09
CA ARG A 268 3.09 -4.82 2.66
C ARG A 268 2.49 -6.21 2.48
N TYR A 269 1.61 -6.33 1.50
CA TYR A 269 1.08 -7.62 1.07
C TYR A 269 2.02 -8.31 0.09
N VAL A 270 2.21 -9.61 0.30
CA VAL A 270 3.00 -10.49 -0.56
C VAL A 270 2.19 -11.75 -0.87
N ALA A 271 2.02 -12.06 -2.16
CA ALA A 271 1.46 -13.33 -2.61
C ALA A 271 2.58 -14.36 -2.78
N LEU A 272 2.49 -15.48 -2.06
CA LEU A 272 3.40 -16.61 -2.18
C LEU A 272 2.70 -17.80 -2.82
N LYS A 273 3.39 -18.48 -3.75
CA LYS A 273 2.91 -19.74 -4.29
C LYS A 273 3.00 -20.83 -3.24
N ILE A 274 1.92 -21.58 -3.08
CA ILE A 274 1.89 -22.76 -2.25
C ILE A 274 2.45 -23.90 -3.09
N LYS A 275 3.56 -24.52 -2.67
CA LYS A 275 4.04 -25.75 -3.33
C LYS A 275 2.93 -26.79 -3.22
N SER A 276 2.40 -27.23 -4.36
CA SER A 276 1.50 -28.38 -4.43
C SER A 276 2.27 -29.61 -3.96
N ALA A 277 1.66 -30.40 -3.07
CA ALA A 277 2.17 -31.73 -2.73
C ALA A 277 2.09 -32.65 -3.96
#